data_AF-A0A059C8P8-F1
#
_entry.id   AF-A0A059C8P8-F1
#
_cell.length_a   1.000
_cell.length_b   1.000
_cell.length_c   1.000
_cell.angle_alpha   90.00
_cell.angle_beta   90.00
_cell.angle_gamma   90.00
#
_symmetry.space_group_name_H-M   'P 1'
#
loop_
_entity.id
_entity.type
_entity.pdbx_description
1 polymer ?
#
loop_
_entity_poly.entity_id
_entity_poly.type
_entity_poly.pdbx_seq_one_letter_code
_entity_poly.pdbx_strand_id
1 'polypeptide(L)'
;MSLVKGDGIKGWRGTPIHVILVDSSTGRVVQSGPWSMQELMVTVIGGDFDEEAGRNWTKEFFGSNELKGREWNMPLLNGDLSVTLKKGLGRLGAITFNDVSSWTSSGKFRLGVKTALGCCEGIRVLEGTSNAFIVEDGRRADPNICRARIQINEADHWEELRKLLSEVP
;
A
#
# COMPACT_ATOMS: atom_id res chain seq x y z
N MET A 1 -12.52 -9.38 2.43
CA MET A 1 -12.81 -7.93 2.45
C MET A 1 -12.82 -7.43 1.01
N SER A 2 -13.82 -6.65 0.63
CA SER A 2 -13.95 -6.11 -0.74
C SER A 2 -14.02 -4.59 -0.76
N LEU A 3 -13.54 -4.01 -1.86
CA LEU A 3 -13.61 -2.60 -2.23
C LEU A 3 -14.36 -2.51 -3.56
N VAL A 4 -15.16 -1.48 -3.77
CA VAL A 4 -15.78 -1.23 -5.07
C VAL A 4 -14.80 -0.46 -5.96
N LYS A 5 -14.60 -0.91 -7.20
CA LYS A 5 -13.82 -0.17 -8.21
C LYS A 5 -14.36 1.25 -8.34
N GLY A 6 -13.46 2.24 -8.37
CA GLY A 6 -13.80 3.66 -8.39
C GLY A 6 -14.01 4.30 -7.02
N ASP A 7 -14.19 3.51 -5.96
CA ASP A 7 -14.24 4.04 -4.60
C ASP A 7 -12.83 4.34 -4.06
N GLY A 8 -12.77 5.38 -3.22
CA GLY A 8 -11.54 5.79 -2.54
C GLY A 8 -11.10 4.76 -1.50
N ILE A 9 -9.84 4.35 -1.58
CA ILE A 9 -9.20 3.45 -0.60
C ILE A 9 -9.02 4.21 0.73
N LYS A 10 -9.38 3.57 1.84
CA LYS A 10 -9.23 4.13 3.19
C LYS A 10 -8.75 3.09 4.19
N GLY A 11 -8.19 3.50 5.31
CA GLY A 11 -7.87 2.62 6.42
C GLY A 11 -9.10 2.23 7.24
N TRP A 12 -8.85 1.51 8.33
CA TRP A 12 -9.89 1.01 9.23
C TRP A 12 -10.86 2.13 9.65
N ARG A 13 -12.17 1.87 9.55
CA ARG A 13 -13.25 2.84 9.84
C ARG A 13 -13.19 4.15 9.04
N GLY A 14 -12.42 4.21 7.97
CA GLY A 14 -12.25 5.40 7.14
C GLY A 14 -11.09 6.30 7.57
N THR A 15 -10.18 5.80 8.43
CA THR A 15 -8.96 6.53 8.77
C THR A 15 -8.05 6.71 7.56
N PRO A 16 -7.12 7.67 7.59
CA PRO A 16 -6.03 7.70 6.63
C PRO A 16 -5.19 6.43 6.68
N ILE A 17 -4.59 6.07 5.53
CA ILE A 17 -3.56 5.03 5.45
C ILE A 17 -2.21 5.70 5.61
N HIS A 18 -1.40 5.20 6.53
CA HIS A 18 -0.07 5.70 6.80
C HIS A 18 0.97 4.73 6.25
N VAL A 19 2.14 5.27 5.91
CA VAL A 19 3.35 4.51 5.58
C VAL A 19 4.39 4.89 6.61
N ILE A 20 5.07 3.89 7.14
CA ILE A 20 6.11 4.09 8.13
C ILE A 20 7.39 3.42 7.64
N LEU A 21 8.50 4.15 7.71
CA LEU A 21 9.82 3.59 7.49
C LEU A 21 10.40 3.15 8.85
N VAL A 22 10.67 1.86 8.96
CA VAL A 22 11.16 1.24 10.19
C VAL A 22 12.55 0.66 9.96
N ASP A 23 13.47 0.93 10.89
CA ASP A 23 14.77 0.27 10.93
C ASP A 23 14.58 -1.18 11.36
N SER A 24 14.96 -2.13 10.50
CA SER A 24 14.73 -3.57 10.73
C SER A 24 15.53 -4.15 11.90
N SER A 25 16.61 -3.49 12.32
CA SER A 25 17.45 -3.95 13.43
C SER A 25 16.89 -3.50 14.79
N THR A 26 16.27 -2.32 14.84
CA THR A 26 15.76 -1.73 16.08
C THR A 26 14.25 -1.78 16.22
N GLY A 27 13.52 -2.00 15.11
CA GLY A 27 12.06 -1.91 15.06
C GLY A 27 11.52 -0.49 15.22
N ARG A 28 12.38 0.54 15.20
CA ARG A 28 11.98 1.94 15.43
C ARG A 28 11.79 2.70 14.12
N VAL A 29 10.91 3.71 14.16
CA VAL A 29 10.73 4.63 13.02
C VAL A 29 12.01 5.40 12.74
N VAL A 30 12.40 5.47 11.48
CA VAL A 30 13.58 6.23 11.03
C VAL A 30 13.20 7.72 10.95
N GLN A 31 13.47 8.46 12.02
CA GLN A 31 13.04 9.87 12.13
C GLN A 31 13.98 10.89 11.49
N SER A 32 15.19 10.48 11.11
CA SER A 32 16.23 11.40 10.60
C SER A 32 17.07 10.77 9.50
N GLY A 33 17.80 11.63 8.77
CA GLY A 33 18.66 11.22 7.66
C GLY A 33 17.90 11.13 6.32
N PRO A 34 18.61 10.87 5.21
CA PRO A 34 18.05 10.95 3.86
C PRO A 34 16.80 10.07 3.66
N TRP A 35 16.81 8.88 4.24
CA TRP A 35 15.72 7.91 4.13
C TRP A 35 14.42 8.36 4.79
N SER A 36 14.50 9.15 5.87
CA SER A 36 13.34 9.65 6.59
C SER A 36 12.50 10.67 5.79
N MET A 37 13.05 11.14 4.65
CA MET A 37 12.43 12.12 3.74
C MET A 37 12.21 11.56 2.33
N GLN A 38 12.34 10.25 2.16
CA GLN A 38 12.28 9.59 0.87
C GLN A 38 10.90 9.71 0.22
N GLU A 39 10.88 9.94 -1.10
CA GLU A 39 9.67 9.78 -1.90
C GLU A 39 9.45 8.31 -2.27
N LEU A 40 8.22 7.86 -2.04
CA LEU A 40 7.73 6.53 -2.32
C LEU A 40 6.67 6.59 -3.42
N MET A 41 6.59 5.52 -4.20
CA MET A 41 5.59 5.29 -5.24
C MET A 41 4.62 4.19 -4.80
N VAL A 42 3.33 4.43 -5.02
CA VAL A 42 2.27 3.45 -4.79
C VAL A 42 2.09 2.60 -6.06
N THR A 43 1.97 1.29 -5.86
CA THR A 43 1.77 0.31 -6.93
C THR A 43 0.75 -0.75 -6.50
N VAL A 44 0.44 -1.68 -7.39
CA VAL A 44 -0.44 -2.83 -7.14
C VAL A 44 0.34 -4.10 -7.39
N ILE A 45 0.19 -5.08 -6.50
CA ILE A 45 0.77 -6.41 -6.66
C ILE A 45 -0.32 -7.49 -6.52
N GLY A 46 -0.02 -8.71 -6.97
CA GLY A 46 -0.89 -9.88 -6.82
C GLY A 46 -1.28 -10.14 -5.36
N GLY A 47 -2.53 -10.58 -5.12
CA GLY A 47 -3.01 -10.88 -3.78
C GLY A 47 -2.30 -12.05 -3.09
N ASP A 48 -1.74 -12.95 -3.88
CA ASP A 48 -0.95 -14.14 -3.57
C ASP A 48 0.53 -13.84 -3.28
N PHE A 49 0.96 -12.57 -3.34
CA PHE A 49 2.36 -12.19 -3.14
C PHE A 49 3.04 -12.85 -1.94
N ASP A 50 2.42 -12.84 -0.75
CA ASP A 50 3.00 -13.41 0.49
C ASP A 50 3.15 -14.94 0.47
N GLU A 51 2.41 -15.65 -0.38
CA GLU A 51 2.50 -17.13 -0.45
C GLU A 51 3.85 -17.56 -1.05
N GLU A 52 4.40 -16.73 -1.93
CA GLU A 52 5.70 -16.92 -2.57
C GLU A 52 6.78 -16.01 -1.96
N ALA A 53 6.39 -14.87 -1.38
CA ALA A 53 7.32 -13.93 -0.77
C ALA A 53 7.83 -14.45 0.57
N GLY A 54 9.11 -14.81 0.62
CA GLY A 54 9.82 -14.97 1.89
C GLY A 54 9.95 -13.63 2.65
N ARG A 55 10.50 -13.65 3.87
CA ARG A 55 10.63 -12.45 4.73
C ARG A 55 11.47 -11.31 4.12
N ASN A 56 12.31 -11.59 3.14
CA ASN A 56 13.24 -10.64 2.51
C ASN A 56 13.28 -10.87 0.99
N TRP A 57 12.25 -10.44 0.27
CA TRP A 57 12.21 -10.55 -1.19
C TRP A 57 13.19 -9.57 -1.87
N THR A 58 13.60 -9.91 -3.09
CA THR A 58 14.45 -9.04 -3.91
C THR A 58 13.64 -7.95 -4.60
N LYS A 59 14.30 -6.88 -5.06
CA LYS A 59 13.64 -5.82 -5.85
C LYS A 59 13.02 -6.37 -7.13
N GLU A 60 13.71 -7.33 -7.74
CA GLU A 60 13.31 -7.99 -8.98
C GLU A 60 12.06 -8.83 -8.76
N PHE A 61 12.00 -9.59 -7.66
CA PHE A 61 10.82 -10.37 -7.29
C PHE A 61 9.62 -9.47 -7.00
N PHE A 62 9.81 -8.36 -6.28
CA PHE A 62 8.73 -7.40 -6.08
C PHE A 62 8.25 -6.84 -7.43
N GLY A 63 9.19 -6.40 -8.27
CA GLY A 63 8.90 -5.81 -9.58
C GLY A 63 8.20 -6.76 -10.55
N SER A 64 8.51 -8.06 -10.52
CA SER A 64 7.83 -9.07 -11.36
C SER A 64 6.40 -9.33 -10.94
N ASN A 65 6.05 -9.03 -9.68
CA ASN A 65 4.71 -9.20 -9.13
C ASN A 65 3.83 -7.94 -9.27
N GLU A 66 4.37 -6.84 -9.78
CA GLU A 66 3.61 -5.63 -10.03
C GLU A 66 2.59 -5.83 -11.16
N LEU A 67 1.34 -5.51 -10.86
CA LEU A 67 0.22 -5.61 -11.78
C LEU A 67 0.03 -4.30 -12.53
N LYS A 68 -0.19 -4.42 -13.84
CA LYS A 68 -0.59 -3.33 -14.74
C LYS A 68 -2.05 -3.50 -15.14
N GLY A 69 -2.68 -2.42 -15.59
CA GLY A 69 -4.06 -2.48 -16.08
C GLY A 69 -4.21 -3.40 -17.29
N ARG A 70 -5.37 -4.04 -17.43
CA ARG A 70 -5.64 -5.03 -18.49
C ARG A 70 -5.80 -4.42 -19.88
N GLU A 71 -6.29 -3.19 -19.99
CA GLU A 71 -6.71 -2.60 -21.27
C GLU A 71 -6.14 -1.19 -21.50
N TRP A 72 -5.80 -0.91 -22.77
CA TRP A 72 -5.60 0.42 -23.37
C TRP A 72 -4.88 1.48 -22.52
N ASN A 73 -3.66 1.19 -22.08
CA ASN A 73 -2.84 2.13 -21.29
C ASN A 73 -3.54 2.70 -20.05
N MET A 74 -4.66 2.10 -19.60
CA MET A 74 -5.37 2.61 -18.44
C MET A 74 -4.58 2.17 -17.20
N PRO A 75 -4.12 3.11 -16.37
CA PRO A 75 -3.38 2.75 -15.18
C PRO A 75 -4.33 2.00 -14.23
N LEU A 76 -3.82 0.99 -13.52
CA LEU A 76 -4.64 0.19 -12.60
C LEU A 76 -5.12 1.01 -11.40
N LEU A 77 -4.33 2.02 -11.01
CA LEU A 77 -4.67 3.01 -9.99
C LEU A 77 -4.89 4.39 -10.62
N ASN A 78 -5.66 5.22 -9.92
CA ASN A 78 -5.81 6.64 -10.20
C ASN A 78 -5.63 7.45 -8.90
N GLY A 79 -5.28 8.73 -9.03
CA GLY A 79 -5.14 9.67 -7.90
C GLY A 79 -3.69 9.91 -7.46
N ASP A 80 -3.48 10.09 -6.16
CA ASP A 80 -2.19 10.46 -5.56
C ASP A 80 -1.29 9.23 -5.37
N LEU A 81 -0.51 8.89 -6.39
CA LEU A 81 0.32 7.67 -6.43
C LEU A 81 1.74 7.85 -5.89
N SER A 82 2.05 8.98 -5.26
CA SER A 82 3.31 9.19 -4.55
C SER A 82 3.08 9.62 -3.10
N VAL A 83 4.04 9.26 -2.24
CA VAL A 83 4.03 9.58 -0.82
C VAL A 83 5.42 10.07 -0.44
N THR A 84 5.52 11.30 0.04
CA THR A 84 6.76 11.82 0.61
C THR A 84 6.80 11.55 2.11
N LEU A 85 7.84 10.86 2.57
CA LEU A 85 8.06 10.68 4.00
C LEU A 85 8.49 12.00 4.66
N LYS A 86 8.05 12.21 5.90
CA LYS A 86 8.53 13.25 6.81
C LYS A 86 8.83 12.61 8.14
N LYS A 87 10.10 12.64 8.56
CA LYS A 87 10.58 11.91 9.75
C LYS A 87 10.19 10.41 9.73
N GLY A 88 10.26 9.80 8.55
CA GLY A 88 9.93 8.38 8.34
C GLY A 88 8.43 8.08 8.28
N LEU A 89 7.57 9.10 8.31
CA LEU A 89 6.11 8.94 8.27
C LEU A 89 5.55 9.54 6.98
N GLY A 90 4.70 8.79 6.31
CA GLY A 90 3.97 9.21 5.12
C GLY A 90 2.48 8.92 5.26
N ARG A 91 1.68 9.59 4.44
CA ARG A 91 0.24 9.36 4.34
C ARG A 91 -0.11 9.14 2.88
N LEU A 92 -0.82 8.06 2.58
CA LEU A 92 -1.37 7.85 1.23
C LEU A 92 -2.43 8.92 0.98
N GLY A 93 -2.37 9.51 -0.21
CA GLY A 93 -3.40 10.42 -0.70
C GLY A 93 -4.65 9.68 -1.18
N ALA A 94 -5.49 10.38 -1.94
CA ALA A 94 -6.71 9.78 -2.47
C ALA A 94 -6.38 8.87 -3.66
N ILE A 95 -6.67 7.58 -3.53
CA ILE A 95 -6.39 6.57 -4.56
C ILE A 95 -7.65 5.75 -4.83
N THR A 96 -7.88 5.40 -6.10
CA THR A 96 -8.96 4.52 -6.54
C THR A 96 -8.44 3.45 -7.50
N PHE A 97 -9.09 2.30 -7.57
CA PHE A 97 -8.82 1.30 -8.60
C PHE A 97 -9.64 1.55 -9.87
N ASN A 98 -9.00 1.37 -11.03
CA ASN A 98 -9.62 1.41 -12.34
C ASN A 98 -9.98 0.02 -12.87
N ASP A 99 -9.77 -1.04 -12.09
CA ASP A 99 -10.17 -2.40 -12.47
C ASP A 99 -10.61 -3.22 -11.25
N VAL A 100 -11.31 -4.32 -11.50
CA VAL A 100 -11.67 -5.33 -10.49
C VAL A 100 -10.51 -6.30 -10.29
N SER A 101 -10.47 -7.08 -9.22
CA SER A 101 -9.38 -8.02 -8.94
C SER A 101 -9.61 -9.44 -9.44
N SER A 102 -10.83 -9.78 -9.90
CA SER A 102 -11.22 -11.16 -10.24
C SER A 102 -10.47 -11.78 -11.42
N TRP A 103 -9.66 -11.00 -12.15
CA TRP A 103 -8.87 -11.48 -13.28
C TRP A 103 -7.47 -11.95 -12.91
N THR A 104 -7.03 -11.68 -11.68
CA THR A 104 -5.78 -12.22 -11.18
C THR A 104 -5.97 -13.68 -10.75
N SER A 105 -4.88 -14.44 -10.68
CA SER A 105 -4.84 -15.81 -10.16
C SER A 105 -5.50 -15.92 -8.78
N SER A 106 -5.18 -14.99 -7.89
CA SER A 106 -5.69 -14.93 -6.52
C SER A 106 -7.07 -14.30 -6.40
N GLY A 107 -7.61 -13.70 -7.47
CA GLY A 107 -8.85 -12.91 -7.44
C GLY A 107 -8.78 -11.69 -6.52
N LYS A 108 -7.58 -11.30 -6.07
CA LYS A 108 -7.31 -10.27 -5.07
C LYS A 108 -6.17 -9.36 -5.54
N PHE A 109 -6.15 -8.17 -4.98
CA PHE A 109 -5.06 -7.20 -5.10
C PHE A 109 -4.44 -6.91 -3.72
N ARG A 110 -3.22 -6.37 -3.76
CA ARG A 110 -2.57 -5.68 -2.64
C ARG A 110 -2.06 -4.32 -3.12
N LEU A 111 -2.00 -3.36 -2.20
CA LEU A 111 -1.20 -2.16 -2.40
C LEU A 111 0.26 -2.46 -2.08
N GLY A 112 1.15 -1.98 -2.92
CA GLY A 112 2.58 -1.92 -2.67
C GLY A 112 3.05 -0.47 -2.55
N VAL A 113 4.07 -0.23 -1.74
CA VAL A 113 4.81 1.04 -1.72
C VAL A 113 6.30 0.76 -1.88
N LYS A 114 6.95 1.44 -2.83
CA LYS A 114 8.37 1.27 -3.13
C LYS A 114 9.06 2.60 -3.24
N THR A 115 10.38 2.63 -3.10
CA THR A 115 11.13 3.86 -3.31
C THR A 115 11.10 4.28 -4.78
N ALA A 116 11.15 5.58 -5.06
CA ALA A 116 11.33 6.07 -6.43
C ALA A 116 12.66 5.58 -7.05
N LEU A 117 12.71 5.47 -8.37
CA LEU A 117 13.89 4.98 -9.11
C LEU A 117 15.14 5.85 -8.81
N GLY A 118 16.30 5.20 -8.71
CA GLY A 118 17.59 5.89 -8.57
C GLY A 118 17.94 6.37 -7.17
N CYS A 119 17.15 6.05 -6.14
CA CYS A 119 17.51 6.42 -4.78
C CYS A 119 18.57 5.45 -4.19
N CYS A 120 19.65 6.06 -3.73
CA CYS A 120 20.53 5.63 -2.65
C CYS A 120 21.25 4.27 -2.79
N GLU A 121 22.58 4.37 -2.92
CA GLU A 121 23.50 3.23 -2.86
C GLU A 121 23.76 2.81 -1.40
N GLY A 122 23.98 1.51 -1.18
CA GLY A 122 24.52 0.97 0.07
C GLY A 122 23.53 0.51 1.14
N ILE A 123 22.24 0.92 1.10
CA ILE A 123 21.21 0.42 2.04
C ILE A 123 19.94 0.02 1.27
N ARG A 124 19.40 -1.16 1.61
CA ARG A 124 18.16 -1.70 1.04
C ARG A 124 16.96 -1.31 1.89
N VAL A 125 16.11 -0.41 1.38
CA VAL A 125 14.76 -0.18 1.91
C VAL A 125 13.81 -1.20 1.29
N LEU A 126 13.21 -2.08 2.08
CA LEU A 126 12.22 -3.06 1.59
C LEU A 126 10.90 -2.35 1.25
N GLU A 127 10.18 -2.87 0.26
CA GLU A 127 8.85 -2.39 -0.10
C GLU A 127 7.84 -2.69 1.02
N GLY A 128 6.85 -1.81 1.18
CA GLY A 128 5.71 -2.07 2.05
C GLY A 128 4.59 -2.72 1.27
N THR A 129 3.88 -3.68 1.87
CA THR A 129 2.72 -4.33 1.26
C THR A 129 1.53 -4.24 2.21
N SER A 130 0.32 -4.09 1.64
CA SER A 130 -0.91 -4.24 2.42
C SER A 130 -1.33 -5.70 2.51
N ASN A 131 -2.31 -5.97 3.39
CA ASN A 131 -3.13 -7.18 3.29
C ASN A 131 -3.82 -7.28 1.92
N ALA A 132 -4.11 -8.50 1.48
CA ALA A 132 -4.86 -8.74 0.26
C ALA A 132 -6.36 -8.40 0.42
N PHE A 133 -6.95 -7.81 -0.61
CA PHE A 133 -8.38 -7.49 -0.66
C PHE A 133 -8.95 -7.66 -2.07
N ILE A 134 -10.26 -7.87 -2.15
CA ILE A 134 -10.98 -8.02 -3.42
C ILE A 134 -11.38 -6.62 -3.90
N VAL A 135 -11.27 -6.35 -5.20
CA VAL A 135 -11.87 -5.18 -5.83
C VAL A 135 -12.98 -5.64 -6.76
N GLU A 136 -14.20 -5.19 -6.54
CA GLU A 136 -15.42 -5.67 -7.20
C GLU A 136 -16.08 -4.57 -8.01
N ASP A 137 -16.89 -4.95 -9.00
CA ASP A 137 -17.72 -4.00 -9.74
C ASP A 137 -18.99 -3.70 -8.93
N GLY A 138 -19.15 -2.44 -8.53
CA GLY A 138 -20.29 -1.97 -7.75
C GLY A 138 -21.64 -2.16 -8.44
N ARG A 139 -21.68 -2.35 -9.77
CA ARG A 139 -22.93 -2.63 -10.50
C ARG A 139 -23.49 -4.04 -10.24
N ARG A 140 -22.66 -4.97 -9.77
CA ARG A 140 -23.05 -6.35 -9.42
C ARG A 140 -23.14 -6.58 -7.91
N ALA A 141 -22.86 -5.57 -7.11
CA ALA A 141 -22.80 -5.72 -5.67
C ALA A 141 -24.21 -5.59 -5.07
N ASP A 142 -24.64 -6.62 -4.32
CA ASP A 142 -25.85 -6.54 -3.50
C ASP A 142 -25.68 -5.35 -2.52
N PRO A 143 -26.65 -4.42 -2.42
CA PRO A 143 -26.57 -3.28 -1.51
C PRO A 143 -26.35 -3.68 -0.04
N ASN A 144 -26.61 -4.93 0.35
CA ASN A 144 -26.33 -5.46 1.68
C ASN A 144 -24.87 -5.91 1.89
N ILE A 145 -24.09 -6.10 0.83
CA ILE A 145 -22.67 -6.52 0.88
C ILE A 145 -21.73 -5.29 0.93
N CYS A 146 -22.18 -4.14 0.43
CA CYS A 146 -21.34 -2.96 0.14
C CYS A 146 -20.90 -2.09 1.33
N ARG A 147 -21.10 -2.50 2.58
CA ARG A 147 -20.63 -1.69 3.74
C ARG A 147 -19.23 -2.04 4.24
N ALA A 148 -18.55 -3.00 3.63
CA ALA A 148 -17.22 -3.40 4.07
C ALA A 148 -16.15 -2.36 3.69
N ARG A 149 -15.93 -1.41 4.59
CA ARG A 149 -14.72 -0.56 4.59
C ARG A 149 -13.50 -1.45 4.86
N ILE A 150 -12.53 -1.47 3.95
CA ILE A 150 -11.19 -0.93 4.28
C ILE A 150 -10.55 -1.36 5.62
N GLN A 151 -10.54 -2.62 6.06
CA GLN A 151 -9.86 -3.09 7.27
C GLN A 151 -8.38 -3.42 7.00
N ILE A 152 -7.49 -2.47 7.28
CA ILE A 152 -6.06 -2.76 7.49
C ILE A 152 -5.87 -2.91 8.99
N ASN A 153 -5.55 -4.11 9.45
CA ASN A 153 -5.17 -4.36 10.84
C ASN A 153 -3.65 -4.20 10.96
N GLU A 154 -3.23 -3.26 11.79
CA GLU A 154 -1.90 -3.27 12.43
C GLU A 154 -2.11 -3.01 13.93
N ALA A 155 -2.03 -4.06 14.73
CA ALA A 155 -1.74 -3.99 16.16
C ALA A 155 -0.43 -4.77 16.30
N ASP A 156 0.68 -4.12 16.67
CA ASP A 156 1.03 -3.99 18.09
C ASP A 156 1.57 -2.61 18.53
N HIS A 157 1.69 -1.62 17.64
CA HIS A 157 2.32 -0.30 17.98
C HIS A 157 1.37 0.91 17.84
N TRP A 158 0.06 0.69 17.80
CA TRP A 158 -0.91 1.73 17.43
C TRP A 158 -0.92 2.97 18.35
N GLU A 159 -0.59 2.81 19.62
CA GLU A 159 -0.49 3.93 20.57
C GLU A 159 0.82 4.74 20.41
N GLU A 160 1.92 4.10 20.03
CA GLU A 160 3.18 4.78 19.73
C GLU A 160 3.09 5.50 18.37
N LEU A 161 2.47 4.86 17.38
CA LEU A 161 2.13 5.47 16.10
C LEU A 161 1.17 6.66 16.27
N ARG A 162 0.18 6.58 17.16
CA ARG A 162 -0.71 7.72 17.47
C ARG A 162 0.05 8.93 17.98
N LYS A 163 0.99 8.74 18.91
CA LYS A 163 1.83 9.83 19.42
C LYS A 163 2.64 10.46 18.29
N LEU A 164 3.28 9.64 17.48
CA LEU A 164 4.09 10.10 16.35
C LEU A 164 3.27 10.82 15.27
N LEU A 165 2.07 10.33 14.94
CA LEU A 165 1.18 10.93 13.95
C LEU A 165 0.50 12.22 14.45
N SER A 166 0.36 12.40 15.77
CA SER A 166 -0.18 13.64 16.34
C SER A 166 0.76 14.85 16.22
N GLU A 167 2.04 14.62 15.93
CA GLU A 167 3.07 15.64 15.76
C GLU A 167 3.32 16.03 14.30
N VAL A 168 2.63 15.39 13.35
CA VAL A 168 2.70 15.74 11.93
C VAL A 168 1.53 16.69 11.61
N PRO A 169 1.80 17.96 11.24
CA PRO A 169 0.75 18.94 10.92
C PRO A 169 -0.01 18.60 9.64
#